data_AF-A0A0G0TQ23-F1
#
_entry.id   AF-A0A0G0TQ23-F1
#
_cell.length_a   1.000
_cell.length_b   1.000
_cell.length_c   1.000
_cell.angle_alpha   90.00
_cell.angle_beta   90.00
_cell.angle_gamma   90.00
#
_symmetry.space_group_name_H-M   'P 1'
#
loop_
_entity.id
_entity.type
_entity.pdbx_description
1 polymer ?
#
loop_
_entity_poly.entity_id
_entity_poly.type
_entity_poly.pdbx_seq_one_letter_code
_entity_poly.pdbx_strand_id
1 'polypeptide(L)'
;VEKIFLEDFKVTPETIFQNWNPIPIASASVAQVYKAHTLKYGDVAVKVRRPSVEKNIRSDLAILKRLGKIAQIFSKNLRRINLNEIFNQVESWLLAEIDFRNEANNLDRISNQYHGKMRETIGEYADSMIFAKVYRDLSFY
;
A
#
# COMPACT_ATOMS: atom_id res chain seq x y z
N VAL A 1 -10.84 11.45 -2.49
CA VAL A 1 -9.40 11.76 -2.52
C VAL A 1 -9.11 13.02 -1.72
N GLU A 2 -9.82 14.12 -1.99
CA GLU A 2 -9.70 15.40 -1.26
C GLU A 2 -9.78 15.25 0.26
N LYS A 3 -10.77 14.51 0.77
CA LYS A 3 -10.89 14.23 2.21
C LYS A 3 -9.58 13.69 2.83
N ILE A 4 -8.90 12.79 2.13
CA ILE A 4 -7.65 12.18 2.63
C ILE A 4 -6.52 13.22 2.60
N PHE A 5 -6.44 14.04 1.54
CA PHE A 5 -5.47 15.13 1.48
C PHE A 5 -5.71 16.20 2.56
N LEU A 6 -6.98 16.52 2.86
CA LEU A 6 -7.32 17.43 3.94
C LEU A 6 -7.00 16.82 5.32
N GLU A 7 -7.18 15.51 5.48
CA GLU A 7 -6.76 14.78 6.69
C GLU A 7 -5.23 14.83 6.87
N ASP A 8 -4.48 14.45 5.85
CA ASP A 8 -3.02 14.23 5.93
C ASP A 8 -2.20 15.53 5.76
N PHE A 9 -2.63 16.44 4.87
CA PHE A 9 -1.88 17.64 4.46
C PHE A 9 -2.62 18.97 4.67
N LYS A 10 -3.90 18.95 5.10
CA LYS A 10 -4.74 20.14 5.36
C LYS A 10 -5.10 20.99 4.14
N VAL A 11 -4.98 20.42 2.96
CA VAL A 11 -5.12 21.08 1.65
C VAL A 11 -5.71 20.14 0.61
N THR A 12 -5.96 20.62 -0.62
CA THR A 12 -6.40 19.75 -1.72
C THR A 12 -5.24 19.36 -2.64
N PRO A 13 -5.37 18.27 -3.43
CA PRO A 13 -4.35 17.86 -4.38
C PRO A 13 -3.94 18.97 -5.37
N GLU A 14 -4.90 19.76 -5.83
CA GLU A 14 -4.71 20.85 -6.80
C GLU A 14 -3.85 21.99 -6.25
N THR A 15 -3.71 22.09 -4.92
CA THR A 15 -2.81 23.07 -4.31
C THR A 15 -1.36 22.56 -4.28
N ILE A 16 -1.14 21.24 -4.25
CA ILE A 16 0.20 20.61 -4.19
C ILE A 16 0.76 20.34 -5.59
N PHE A 17 -0.09 19.92 -6.52
CA PHE A 17 0.33 19.47 -7.84
C PHE A 17 -0.02 20.51 -8.91
N GLN A 18 0.92 20.77 -9.82
CA GLN A 18 0.70 21.68 -10.94
C GLN A 18 -0.42 21.15 -11.87
N ASN A 19 -0.44 19.84 -12.09
CA ASN A 19 -1.54 19.15 -12.75
C ASN A 19 -1.97 17.95 -11.90
N TRP A 20 -3.26 17.85 -11.60
CA TRP A 20 -3.86 16.73 -10.89
C TRP A 20 -4.94 16.09 -11.77
N ASN A 21 -4.84 14.78 -12.04
CA ASN A 21 -5.91 14.03 -12.69
C ASN A 21 -6.80 13.39 -11.62
N PRO A 22 -8.08 13.78 -11.48
CA PRO A 22 -8.98 13.23 -10.48
C PRO A 22 -9.45 11.80 -10.80
N ILE A 23 -9.15 11.28 -11.99
CA ILE A 23 -9.48 9.91 -12.39
C ILE A 23 -8.31 9.00 -11.98
N PRO A 24 -8.53 7.99 -11.11
CA PRO A 24 -7.49 7.06 -10.73
C PRO A 24 -7.07 6.22 -11.94
N ILE A 25 -5.76 6.05 -12.11
CA ILE A 25 -5.16 5.23 -13.18
C ILE A 25 -5.01 3.76 -12.76
N ALA A 26 -5.02 3.49 -11.45
CA ALA A 26 -4.97 2.14 -10.91
C ALA A 26 -5.62 2.06 -9.52
N SER A 27 -5.92 0.84 -9.10
CA SER A 27 -6.39 0.52 -7.76
C SER A 27 -5.51 -0.55 -7.15
N ALA A 28 -5.15 -0.38 -5.88
CA ALA A 28 -4.50 -1.39 -5.07
C ALA A 28 -5.44 -1.83 -3.92
N SER A 29 -5.01 -2.80 -3.11
CA SER A 29 -5.77 -3.33 -1.97
C SER A 29 -6.29 -2.22 -1.05
N VAL A 30 -5.39 -1.36 -0.57
CA VAL A 30 -5.70 -0.30 0.41
C VAL A 30 -5.69 1.12 -0.17
N ALA A 31 -5.38 1.27 -1.45
CA ALA A 31 -5.07 2.55 -2.08
C ALA A 31 -5.68 2.70 -3.48
N GLN A 32 -5.74 3.93 -3.96
CA GLN A 32 -5.96 4.29 -5.35
C GLN A 32 -4.75 5.08 -5.85
N VAL A 33 -4.40 4.91 -7.13
CA VAL A 33 -3.25 5.59 -7.73
C VAL A 33 -3.74 6.61 -8.73
N TYR A 34 -3.23 7.83 -8.63
CA TYR A 34 -3.56 8.96 -9.49
C TYR A 34 -2.33 9.43 -10.24
N LYS A 35 -2.54 9.99 -11.44
CA LYS A 35 -1.48 10.67 -12.18
C LYS A 35 -1.45 12.14 -11.78
N ALA A 36 -0.27 12.67 -11.48
CA ALA A 36 -0.07 14.08 -11.20
C ALA A 36 1.24 14.59 -11.82
N HIS A 37 1.39 15.92 -11.85
CA HIS A 37 2.63 16.60 -12.24
C HIS A 37 3.09 17.53 -11.13
N THR A 38 4.38 17.47 -10.81
CA THR A 38 5.04 18.31 -9.80
C THR A 38 6.03 19.26 -10.47
N LEU A 39 6.23 20.46 -9.90
CA LEU A 39 7.22 21.41 -10.41
C LEU A 39 8.66 20.87 -10.33
N LYS A 40 8.97 20.08 -9.31
CA LYS A 40 10.33 19.62 -9.00
C LYS A 40 10.69 18.28 -9.63
N TYR A 41 9.73 17.37 -9.74
CA TYR A 41 9.98 15.97 -10.14
C TYR A 41 9.26 15.58 -11.44
N GLY A 42 8.47 16.47 -12.03
CA GLY A 42 7.70 16.19 -13.23
C GLY A 42 6.51 15.26 -12.97
N ASP A 43 6.25 14.36 -13.92
CA ASP A 43 5.16 13.38 -13.84
C ASP A 43 5.39 12.36 -12.70
N VAL A 44 4.39 12.21 -11.83
CA VAL A 44 4.44 11.30 -10.67
C VAL A 44 3.17 10.46 -10.57
N ALA A 45 3.30 9.28 -9.96
CA ALA A 45 2.19 8.47 -9.50
C ALA A 45 1.92 8.76 -8.02
N VAL A 46 0.68 9.11 -7.67
CA VAL A 46 0.28 9.48 -6.32
C VAL A 46 -0.63 8.40 -5.75
N LYS A 47 -0.12 7.60 -4.81
CA LYS A 47 -0.91 6.62 -4.06
C LYS A 47 -1.67 7.33 -2.95
N VAL A 48 -2.99 7.16 -2.92
CA VAL A 48 -3.87 7.75 -1.92
C VAL A 48 -4.65 6.64 -1.23
N ARG A 49 -4.65 6.66 0.09
CA ARG A 49 -5.38 5.70 0.91
C ARG A 49 -6.88 5.74 0.59
N ARG A 50 -7.53 4.58 0.53
CA ARG A 50 -8.99 4.51 0.38
C ARG A 50 -9.68 5.07 1.64
N PRO A 51 -10.79 5.82 1.49
CA PRO A 51 -11.58 6.23 2.64
C PRO A 51 -12.03 5.02 3.47
N SER A 52 -11.97 5.14 4.79
CA SER A 52 -12.46 4.11 5.72
C SER A 52 -11.79 2.74 5.56
N VAL A 53 -10.61 2.65 4.94
CA VAL A 53 -9.95 1.37 4.64
C VAL A 53 -9.71 0.52 5.89
N GLU A 54 -9.32 1.13 7.02
CA GLU A 54 -9.13 0.41 8.29
C GLU A 54 -10.43 -0.25 8.75
N LYS A 55 -11.55 0.48 8.71
CA LYS A 55 -12.85 -0.04 9.10
C LYS A 55 -13.26 -1.21 8.20
N ASN A 56 -13.00 -1.10 6.90
CA ASN A 56 -13.33 -2.14 5.93
C ASN A 56 -12.49 -3.40 6.19
N ILE A 57 -11.17 -3.25 6.36
CA ILE A 57 -10.26 -4.37 6.72
C ILE A 57 -10.75 -5.11 7.97
N ARG A 58 -11.06 -4.37 9.04
CA ARG A 58 -11.55 -4.97 10.30
C ARG A 58 -12.89 -5.68 10.11
N SER A 59 -13.81 -5.09 9.34
CA SER A 59 -15.11 -5.69 9.03
C SER A 59 -14.95 -6.99 8.25
N ASP A 60 -14.14 -6.97 7.19
CA ASP A 60 -13.90 -8.13 6.32
C ASP A 60 -13.24 -9.27 7.10
N LEU A 61 -12.26 -8.96 7.95
CA LEU A 61 -11.60 -9.95 8.80
C LEU A 61 -12.52 -10.49 9.89
N ALA A 62 -13.44 -9.69 10.43
CA ALA A 62 -14.46 -10.19 11.35
C ALA A 62 -15.37 -11.22 10.67
N ILE A 63 -15.74 -11.00 9.41
CA ILE A 63 -16.51 -11.95 8.59
C ILE A 63 -15.67 -13.21 8.34
N LEU A 64 -14.42 -13.08 7.89
CA LEU A 64 -13.53 -14.21 7.64
C LEU A 64 -13.27 -15.06 8.89
N LYS A 65 -13.09 -14.45 10.06
CA LYS A 65 -12.95 -15.16 11.35
C LYS A 65 -14.22 -15.95 11.67
N ARG A 66 -15.41 -15.42 11.41
CA ARG A 66 -16.70 -16.15 11.59
C ARG A 66 -16.82 -17.32 10.62
N LEU A 67 -16.54 -17.10 9.33
CA LEU A 67 -16.57 -18.15 8.32
C LEU A 67 -15.52 -19.24 8.60
N GLY A 68 -14.34 -18.86 9.08
CA GLY A 68 -13.29 -19.79 9.48
C GLY A 68 -13.74 -20.72 10.61
N LYS A 69 -14.43 -20.19 11.63
CA LYS A 69 -15.03 -21.01 12.69
C LYS A 69 -16.05 -22.01 12.14
N ILE A 70 -16.92 -21.57 11.22
CA ILE A 70 -17.90 -22.45 10.57
C ILE A 70 -17.18 -23.54 9.75
N ALA A 71 -16.19 -23.16 8.95
CA ALA A 71 -15.42 -24.10 8.13
C ALA A 71 -14.68 -25.16 8.98
N GLN A 72 -14.20 -24.78 10.16
CA GLN A 72 -13.60 -25.72 11.11
C GLN A 72 -14.60 -26.73 11.69
N ILE A 73 -15.89 -26.39 11.80
CA ILE A 73 -16.91 -27.37 12.21
C ILE A 73 -17.00 -28.50 11.16
N PHE A 74 -17.03 -28.14 9.87
CA PHE A 74 -17.26 -29.08 8.78
C PHE A 74 -15.99 -29.79 8.27
N SER A 75 -14.80 -29.22 8.48
CA SER A 75 -13.53 -29.79 7.99
C SER A 75 -12.59 -30.21 9.11
N LYS A 76 -12.23 -31.49 9.16
CA LYS A 76 -11.22 -32.03 10.10
C LYS A 76 -9.81 -31.48 9.83
N ASN A 77 -9.48 -31.18 8.57
CA ASN A 77 -8.18 -30.62 8.20
C ASN A 77 -8.04 -29.18 8.71
N LEU A 78 -9.08 -28.36 8.53
CA LEU A 78 -9.07 -26.95 8.99
C LEU A 78 -9.06 -26.83 10.51
N ARG A 79 -9.59 -27.81 11.26
CA ARG A 79 -9.50 -27.84 12.73
C ARG A 79 -8.08 -27.90 13.26
N ARG A 80 -7.15 -28.46 12.48
CA ARG A 80 -5.73 -28.55 12.86
C ARG A 80 -4.98 -27.24 12.61
N ILE A 81 -5.59 -26.29 11.92
CA ILE A 81 -4.99 -25.00 11.58
C ILE A 81 -5.54 -23.94 12.52
N ASN A 82 -4.67 -23.10 13.07
CA ASN A 82 -5.10 -21.94 13.86
C ASN A 82 -5.52 -20.76 12.96
N LEU A 83 -6.68 -20.88 12.31
CA LEU A 83 -7.20 -19.85 11.40
C LEU A 83 -7.35 -18.47 12.07
N ASN A 84 -7.67 -18.42 13.37
CA ASN A 84 -7.78 -17.15 14.09
C ASN A 84 -6.44 -16.43 14.17
N GLU A 85 -5.35 -17.16 14.45
CA GLU A 85 -4.01 -16.60 14.49
C GLU A 85 -3.57 -16.12 13.11
N ILE A 86 -3.81 -16.91 12.06
CA ILE A 86 -3.53 -16.51 10.67
C ILE A 86 -4.26 -15.21 10.33
N PHE A 87 -5.56 -15.12 10.62
CA PHE A 87 -6.32 -13.90 10.35
C PHE A 87 -5.87 -12.71 11.19
N ASN A 88 -5.39 -12.92 12.43
CA ASN A 88 -4.81 -11.84 13.23
C ASN A 88 -3.48 -11.34 12.63
N GLN A 89 -2.65 -12.23 12.09
CA GLN A 89 -1.42 -11.84 11.39
C GLN A 89 -1.74 -11.07 10.10
N VAL A 90 -2.70 -11.55 9.32
CA VAL A 90 -3.20 -10.84 8.12
C VAL A 90 -3.76 -9.47 8.50
N GLU A 91 -4.51 -9.36 9.61
CA GLU A 91 -4.98 -8.06 10.13
C GLU A 91 -3.82 -7.11 10.40
N SER A 92 -2.82 -7.56 11.16
CA SER A 92 -1.66 -6.74 11.50
C SER A 92 -0.89 -6.29 10.26
N TRP A 93 -0.75 -7.17 9.26
CA TRP A 93 -0.07 -6.84 8.01
C TRP A 93 -0.86 -5.82 7.18
N LEU A 94 -2.16 -6.04 6.97
CA LEU A 94 -3.01 -5.12 6.22
C LEU A 94 -3.09 -3.74 6.89
N LEU A 95 -3.16 -3.70 8.23
CA LEU A 95 -3.16 -2.43 8.97
C LEU A 95 -1.82 -1.70 8.88
N ALA A 96 -0.70 -2.42 8.87
CA ALA A 96 0.63 -1.82 8.68
C ALA A 96 0.81 -1.24 7.27
N GLU A 97 0.14 -1.82 6.26
CA GLU A 97 0.17 -1.34 4.87
C GLU A 97 -0.62 -0.03 4.67
N ILE A 98 -1.51 0.32 5.59
CA ILE A 98 -2.26 1.59 5.55
C ILE A 98 -1.30 2.80 5.67
N ASP A 99 -0.19 2.63 6.38
CA ASP A 99 0.85 3.64 6.51
C ASP A 99 1.89 3.49 5.40
N PHE A 100 1.73 4.27 4.33
CA PHE A 100 2.63 4.23 3.17
C PHE A 100 4.06 4.68 3.49
N ARG A 101 4.33 5.25 4.68
CA ARG A 101 5.72 5.49 5.11
C ARG A 101 6.48 4.18 5.27
N ASN A 102 5.80 3.10 5.67
CA ASN A 102 6.39 1.76 5.76
C ASN A 102 6.80 1.24 4.37
N GLU A 103 5.90 1.36 3.39
CA GLU A 103 6.20 0.99 2.00
C GLU A 103 7.35 1.82 1.43
N ALA A 104 7.33 3.15 1.64
CA ALA A 104 8.41 4.05 1.25
C ALA A 104 9.77 3.65 1.86
N ASN A 105 9.80 3.36 3.17
CA ASN A 105 11.02 2.92 3.86
C ASN A 105 11.52 1.58 3.33
N ASN A 106 10.60 0.64 3.03
CA ASN A 106 10.97 -0.65 2.46
C ASN A 106 11.55 -0.49 1.04
N LEU A 107 10.94 0.36 0.21
CA LEU A 107 11.46 0.68 -1.13
C LEU A 107 12.87 1.28 -1.05
N ASP A 108 13.12 2.22 -0.15
CA ASP A 108 14.46 2.82 0.03
C ASP A 108 15.49 1.77 0.49
N ARG A 109 15.14 0.90 1.44
CA ARG A 109 16.03 -0.17 1.91
C ARG A 109 16.37 -1.13 0.79
N ILE A 110 15.35 -1.54 0.04
CA ILE A 110 15.47 -2.45 -1.08
C ILE A 110 16.33 -1.79 -2.18
N SER A 111 16.03 -0.54 -2.57
CA SER A 111 16.83 0.30 -3.49
C SER A 111 18.31 0.39 -3.11
N ASN A 112 18.61 0.64 -1.84
CA ASN A 112 19.99 0.76 -1.35
C ASN A 112 20.75 -0.58 -1.33
N GLN A 113 20.04 -1.69 -1.13
CA GLN A 113 20.62 -3.03 -1.16
C GLN A 113 20.78 -3.61 -2.58
N TYR A 114 20.13 -3.01 -3.59
CA TYR A 114 20.17 -3.48 -4.99
C TYR A 114 21.55 -3.50 -5.62
N HIS A 115 22.40 -2.52 -5.29
CA HIS A 115 23.57 -2.22 -6.12
C HIS A 115 24.66 -3.31 -6.15
N GLY A 116 24.57 -4.40 -5.36
CA GLY A 116 25.54 -5.50 -5.42
C GLY A 116 24.95 -6.91 -5.39
N LYS A 117 24.07 -7.21 -4.42
CA LYS A 117 23.66 -8.59 -4.10
C LYS A 117 22.63 -9.23 -5.03
N MET A 118 21.79 -8.44 -5.70
CA MET A 118 20.70 -8.97 -6.50
C MET A 118 21.16 -9.56 -7.83
N ARG A 119 22.17 -8.98 -8.49
CA ARG A 119 22.74 -9.57 -9.72
C ARG A 119 23.32 -10.97 -9.47
N GLU A 120 23.85 -11.22 -8.28
CA GLU A 120 24.31 -12.56 -7.87
C GLU A 120 23.14 -13.53 -7.60
N THR A 121 21.99 -13.02 -7.17
CA THR A 121 20.84 -13.85 -6.72
C THR A 121 19.83 -14.14 -7.83
N ILE A 122 19.49 -13.13 -8.63
CA ILE A 122 18.45 -13.19 -9.66
C ILE A 122 19.01 -13.02 -11.08
N GLY A 123 20.34 -12.94 -11.23
CA GLY A 123 21.02 -12.98 -12.51
C GLY A 123 20.58 -11.88 -13.47
N GLU A 124 20.24 -12.28 -14.70
CA GLU A 124 19.83 -11.39 -15.80
C GLU A 124 18.54 -10.58 -15.50
N TYR A 125 17.70 -11.04 -14.57
CA TYR A 125 16.47 -10.32 -14.21
C TYR A 125 16.74 -9.06 -13.37
N ALA A 126 17.94 -8.91 -12.80
CA ALA A 126 18.29 -7.76 -11.98
C ALA A 126 18.14 -6.43 -12.74
N ASP A 127 18.53 -6.41 -14.03
CA ASP A 127 18.49 -5.21 -14.86
C ASP A 127 17.08 -4.86 -15.34
N SER A 128 16.12 -5.79 -15.22
CA SER A 128 14.71 -5.59 -15.60
C SER A 128 13.85 -5.02 -14.48
N MET A 129 14.38 -4.95 -13.26
CA MET A 129 13.61 -4.59 -12.07
C MET A 129 13.73 -3.09 -11.78
N ILE A 130 12.60 -2.38 -11.85
CA ILE A 130 12.53 -0.93 -11.62
C ILE A 130 11.96 -0.67 -10.22
N PHE A 131 12.71 0.06 -9.40
CA PHE A 131 12.24 0.57 -8.12
C PHE A 131 11.66 1.96 -8.30
N ALA A 132 10.43 2.14 -7.82
CA ALA A 132 9.84 3.47 -7.76
C ALA A 132 10.69 4.35 -6.82
N LYS A 133 11.16 5.48 -7.34
CA LYS A 133 11.79 6.51 -6.51
C LYS A 133 10.72 7.15 -5.63
N VAL A 134 10.95 7.16 -4.32
CA VAL A 134 10.04 7.75 -3.35
C VAL A 134 10.32 9.25 -3.23
N TYR A 135 9.27 10.06 -3.35
CA TYR A 135 9.32 11.50 -3.07
C TYR A 135 8.59 11.78 -1.75
N ARG A 136 9.36 12.09 -0.69
CA ARG A 136 8.84 12.28 0.68
C ARG A 136 8.37 13.69 0.95
N ASP A 137 8.94 14.64 0.23
CA ASP A 137 8.69 16.05 0.41
C ASP A 137 7.68 16.53 -0.63
N LEU A 138 6.42 16.64 -0.18
CA LEU A 138 5.34 17.32 -0.91
C LEU A 138 5.18 18.78 -0.44
N SER A 139 6.00 19.23 0.52
CA SER A 139 6.02 20.60 1.03
C SER A 139 6.71 21.53 0.04
N PHE A 140 6.09 21.70 -1.11
CA PHE A 140 6.36 22.81 -2.02
C PHE A 140 5.01 23.35 -2.48
N TYR A 141 4.33 24.02 -1.54
CA TYR A 141 3.71 25.30 -1.88
C TYR A 141 4.80 26.29 -2.26
#